data_AF-A0A1S4DAT5-F1
#
_entry.id   AF-A0A1S4DAT5-F1
#
_cell.length_a   1.000
_cell.length_b   1.000
_cell.length_c   1.000
_cell.angle_alpha   90.00
_cell.angle_beta   90.00
_cell.angle_gamma   90.00
#
_symmetry.space_group_name_H-M   'P 1'
#
loop_
_entity.id
_entity.type
_entity.pdbx_description
1 polymer ?
#
loop_
_entity_poly.entity_id
_entity_poly.type
_entity_poly.pdbx_seq_one_letter_code
_entity_poly.pdbx_strand_id
1 'polypeptide(L)'
;MVLTSYMIQLRLFSKHQQYIERIAEKVSSGGNNLNLSSREVVEWMHKIQEWDSMYFTLFHVPDKYRLYVSKFLRRVIIARMAESPDLASAYHCKLRDAYDTDDKLKNADVLRRCENHLVRLLDEVEVKLGETSYLAGEEFSLADVVLIPVLARLQLLNLEDEYINSRPNTADYWMLVKQRPSYKKVIGRYFDGWKRRKTLLKTWCFIRIRSMLRKY
;
A
#
# COMPACT_ATOMS: atom_id res chain seq x y z
N MET A 1 2.86 15.87 2.72
CA MET A 1 1.44 15.62 3.04
C MET A 1 0.97 14.21 2.73
N VAL A 2 1.75 13.33 2.09
CA VAL A 2 1.34 11.93 1.82
C VAL A 2 2.28 10.91 2.48
N LEU A 3 3.54 11.31 2.77
CA LEU A 3 4.59 10.50 3.42
C LEU A 3 4.32 9.98 4.83
N THR A 4 3.46 10.63 5.59
CA THR A 4 3.15 10.18 6.94
C THR A 4 1.96 9.23 6.98
N SER A 5 1.13 9.24 5.92
CA SER A 5 0.30 8.09 5.56
C SER A 5 1.17 6.92 5.08
N TYR A 6 2.27 7.17 4.35
CA TYR A 6 3.17 6.11 3.87
C TYR A 6 3.97 5.42 4.95
N MET A 7 4.38 6.09 6.04
CA MET A 7 5.06 5.41 7.14
C MET A 7 4.11 4.50 7.93
N ILE A 8 2.83 4.86 7.98
CA ILE A 8 1.77 4.05 8.58
C ILE A 8 1.36 2.93 7.62
N GLN A 9 1.21 3.21 6.32
CA GLN A 9 0.91 2.23 5.26
C GLN A 9 2.07 1.26 5.02
N LEU A 10 3.35 1.64 5.03
CA LEU A 10 4.46 0.69 4.85
C LEU A 10 4.55 -0.30 6.01
N ARG A 11 4.33 0.16 7.25
CA ARG A 11 4.27 -0.72 8.43
C ARG A 11 3.01 -1.57 8.47
N LEU A 12 1.86 -1.04 8.04
CA LEU A 12 0.62 -1.81 7.97
C LEU A 12 0.66 -2.78 6.79
N PHE A 13 1.13 -2.38 5.62
CA PHE A 13 1.18 -3.18 4.40
C PHE A 13 2.21 -4.31 4.49
N SER A 14 3.41 -4.09 5.04
CA SER A 14 4.36 -5.19 5.27
C SER A 14 3.84 -6.22 6.30
N LYS A 15 3.21 -5.76 7.39
CA LYS A 15 2.55 -6.66 8.35
C LYS A 15 1.30 -7.32 7.79
N HIS A 16 0.56 -6.63 6.92
CA HIS A 16 -0.63 -7.12 6.27
C HIS A 16 -0.27 -8.15 5.19
N GLN A 17 0.80 -7.95 4.42
CA GLN A 17 1.30 -8.90 3.43
C GLN A 17 1.70 -10.21 4.09
N GLN A 18 2.52 -10.16 5.14
CA GLN A 18 2.92 -11.35 5.93
C GLN A 18 1.74 -12.02 6.67
N TYR A 19 0.68 -11.26 6.95
CA TYR A 19 -0.55 -11.80 7.54
C TYR A 19 -1.43 -12.45 6.47
N ILE A 20 -1.54 -11.83 5.29
CA ILE A 20 -2.24 -12.38 4.13
C ILE A 20 -1.56 -13.67 3.68
N GLU A 21 -0.23 -13.68 3.53
CA GLU A 21 0.54 -14.88 3.16
C GLU A 21 0.28 -16.02 4.14
N ARG A 22 0.30 -15.74 5.45
CA ARG A 22 -0.06 -16.72 6.49
C ARG A 22 -1.51 -17.19 6.43
N ILE A 23 -2.44 -16.36 5.98
CA ILE A 23 -3.83 -16.77 5.77
C ILE A 23 -3.94 -17.62 4.50
N ALA A 24 -3.32 -17.19 3.41
CA ALA A 24 -3.32 -17.88 2.13
C ALA A 24 -2.72 -19.30 2.28
N GLU A 25 -1.60 -19.44 2.99
CA GLU A 25 -1.01 -20.74 3.33
C GLU A 25 -1.98 -21.63 4.12
N LYS A 26 -2.70 -21.06 5.10
CA LYS A 26 -3.70 -21.81 5.89
C LYS A 26 -4.92 -22.22 5.07
N VAL A 27 -5.39 -21.35 4.18
CA VAL A 27 -6.50 -21.64 3.26
C VAL A 27 -6.09 -22.72 2.26
N SER A 28 -4.83 -22.71 1.81
CA SER A 28 -4.29 -23.72 0.89
C SER A 28 -3.95 -25.06 1.55
N SER A 29 -3.68 -25.07 2.87
CA SER A 29 -3.33 -26.27 3.64
C SER A 29 -4.54 -27.10 4.09
N GLY A 30 -5.77 -26.59 3.95
CA GLY A 30 -7.01 -27.35 4.19
C GLY A 30 -7.33 -28.23 2.98
N GLY A 31 -6.91 -29.51 3.05
CA GLY A 31 -6.79 -30.40 1.89
C GLY A 31 -8.01 -30.61 0.98
N ASN A 32 -7.70 -30.85 -0.29
CA ASN A 32 -8.44 -31.54 -1.38
C ASN A 32 -9.93 -31.24 -1.66
N ASN A 33 -10.57 -30.27 -1.00
CA ASN A 33 -11.90 -29.78 -1.34
C ASN A 33 -11.95 -28.24 -1.29
N LEU A 34 -11.09 -27.56 -2.08
CA LEU A 34 -11.28 -26.14 -2.32
C LEU A 34 -12.47 -25.96 -3.25
N ASN A 35 -13.61 -25.52 -2.71
CA ASN A 35 -14.74 -25.04 -3.54
C ASN A 35 -14.23 -23.95 -4.49
N LEU A 36 -14.83 -23.84 -5.68
CA LEU A 36 -14.40 -22.93 -6.76
C LEU A 36 -14.16 -21.49 -6.26
N SER A 37 -15.03 -20.97 -5.41
CA SER A 37 -14.90 -19.63 -4.80
C SER A 37 -13.61 -19.47 -3.98
N SER A 38 -13.18 -20.48 -3.22
CA SER A 38 -11.93 -20.42 -2.46
C SER A 38 -10.70 -20.32 -3.35
N ARG A 39 -10.75 -20.97 -4.52
CA ARG A 39 -9.68 -20.89 -5.52
C ARG A 39 -9.63 -19.50 -6.18
N GLU A 40 -10.78 -18.97 -6.58
CA GLU A 40 -10.87 -17.61 -7.14
C GLU A 40 -10.35 -16.55 -6.15
N VAL A 41 -10.65 -16.69 -4.86
CA VAL A 41 -10.12 -15.81 -3.81
C VAL A 41 -8.59 -15.80 -3.80
N VAL A 42 -7.97 -16.98 -3.81
CA VAL A 42 -6.50 -17.12 -3.79
C VAL A 42 -5.88 -16.54 -5.06
N GLU A 43 -6.48 -16.79 -6.22
CA GLU A 43 -6.02 -16.25 -7.50
C GLU A 43 -6.02 -14.71 -7.51
N TRP A 44 -7.10 -14.08 -7.04
CA TRP A 44 -7.15 -12.62 -6.89
C TRP A 44 -6.12 -12.08 -5.90
N MET A 45 -5.91 -12.78 -4.79
CA MET A 45 -4.91 -12.38 -3.81
C MET A 45 -3.52 -12.36 -4.42
N HIS A 46 -3.14 -13.39 -5.17
CA HIS A 46 -1.85 -13.41 -5.86
C HIS A 46 -1.72 -12.27 -6.87
N LYS A 47 -2.70 -12.10 -7.76
CA LYS A 47 -2.69 -11.01 -8.77
C LYS A 47 -2.49 -9.63 -8.15
N ILE A 48 -3.24 -9.34 -7.08
CA ILE A 48 -3.17 -8.03 -6.41
C ILE A 48 -1.84 -7.84 -5.68
N GLN A 49 -1.27 -8.91 -5.12
CA GLN A 49 0.01 -8.86 -4.40
C GLN A 49 1.22 -8.70 -5.31
N GLU A 50 1.15 -9.17 -6.55
CA GLU A 50 2.21 -9.00 -7.54
C GLU A 50 2.37 -7.54 -7.98
N TRP A 51 1.37 -6.69 -7.76
CA TRP A 51 1.47 -5.27 -8.06
C TRP A 51 2.38 -4.53 -7.06
N ASP A 52 3.49 -3.98 -7.56
CA ASP A 52 4.41 -3.17 -6.75
C ASP A 52 3.83 -1.80 -6.44
N SER A 53 3.08 -1.75 -5.33
CA SER A 53 2.49 -0.51 -4.85
C SER A 53 3.52 0.50 -4.32
N MET A 54 4.74 0.07 -3.95
CA MET A 54 5.70 0.94 -3.27
C MET A 54 6.27 1.98 -4.22
N TYR A 55 6.80 1.58 -5.38
CA TYR A 55 7.38 2.54 -6.32
C TYR A 55 6.31 3.45 -6.91
N PHE A 56 5.18 2.88 -7.34
CA PHE A 56 4.03 3.65 -7.84
C PHE A 56 3.68 4.80 -6.89
N THR A 57 3.57 4.45 -5.61
CA THR A 57 3.27 5.40 -4.57
C THR A 57 4.34 6.48 -4.43
N LEU A 58 5.62 6.11 -4.41
CA LEU A 58 6.73 7.04 -4.22
C LEU A 58 6.94 7.98 -5.42
N PHE A 59 6.67 7.53 -6.64
CA PHE A 59 6.72 8.36 -7.85
C PHE A 59 5.70 9.50 -7.83
N HIS A 60 4.50 9.26 -7.29
CA HIS A 60 3.46 10.27 -7.16
C HIS A 60 3.68 11.24 -5.98
N VAL A 61 4.78 11.11 -5.24
CA VAL A 61 5.16 12.03 -4.17
C VAL A 61 6.14 13.07 -4.67
N PRO A 62 5.90 14.37 -4.43
CA PRO A 62 6.84 15.40 -4.83
C PRO A 62 8.23 15.17 -4.22
N ASP A 63 9.25 15.24 -5.08
CA ASP A 63 10.65 14.88 -4.78
C ASP A 63 11.19 15.54 -3.51
N LYS A 64 10.88 16.83 -3.30
CA LYS A 64 11.36 17.57 -2.12
C LYS A 64 11.03 16.87 -0.80
N TYR A 65 9.87 16.22 -0.72
CA TYR A 65 9.46 15.52 0.50
C TYR A 65 10.07 14.13 0.58
N ARG A 66 10.10 13.42 -0.56
CA ARG A 66 10.66 12.07 -0.68
C ARG A 66 12.15 12.07 -0.32
N LEU A 67 12.93 12.97 -0.92
CA LEU A 67 14.36 13.16 -0.66
C LEU A 67 14.63 13.55 0.80
N TYR A 68 13.82 14.45 1.37
CA TYR A 68 13.96 14.84 2.77
C TYR A 68 13.77 13.66 3.72
N VAL A 69 12.71 12.87 3.53
CA VAL A 69 12.42 11.71 4.38
C VAL A 69 13.46 10.61 4.17
N SER A 70 13.85 10.34 2.93
CA SER A 70 14.88 9.34 2.58
C SER A 70 16.22 9.67 3.29
N LYS A 71 16.66 10.94 3.22
CA LYS A 71 17.84 11.43 3.94
C LYS A 71 17.70 11.32 5.47
N PHE A 72 16.53 11.67 6.02
CA PHE A 72 16.29 11.53 7.46
C PHE A 72 16.38 10.06 7.89
N LEU A 73 15.75 9.14 7.16
CA LEU A 73 15.75 7.72 7.51
C LEU A 73 17.14 7.10 7.45
N ARG A 74 17.96 7.43 6.44
CA ARG A 74 19.35 6.97 6.40
C ARG A 74 20.14 7.42 7.63
N ARG A 75 19.94 8.66 8.09
CA ARG A 75 20.57 9.15 9.33
C ARG A 75 20.11 8.39 10.56
N VAL A 76 18.81 8.08 10.67
CA VAL A 76 18.27 7.23 11.74
C VAL A 76 18.91 5.85 11.70
N ILE A 77 18.97 5.21 10.53
CA ILE A 77 19.56 3.88 10.38
C ILE A 77 21.02 3.88 10.82
N ILE A 78 21.81 4.85 10.37
CA ILE A 78 23.24 4.98 10.74
C ILE A 78 23.40 5.20 12.26
N ALA A 79 22.60 6.09 12.86
CA ALA A 79 22.67 6.35 14.30
C ALA A 79 22.32 5.10 15.11
N ARG A 80 21.24 4.40 14.74
CA ARG A 80 20.82 3.17 15.43
C ARG A 80 21.79 2.02 15.25
N MET A 81 22.43 1.93 14.10
CA MET A 81 23.49 0.96 13.83
C MET A 81 24.69 1.16 14.76
N ALA A 82 25.06 2.41 15.05
CA ALA A 82 26.14 2.73 15.99
C ALA A 82 25.76 2.42 17.45
N GLU A 83 24.48 2.61 17.82
CA GLU A 83 23.96 2.33 19.16
C GLU A 83 23.72 0.83 19.43
N SER A 84 23.55 0.01 18.40
CA SER A 84 23.19 -1.41 18.52
C SER A 84 24.03 -2.28 17.57
N PRO A 85 25.31 -2.56 17.93
CA PRO A 85 26.23 -3.32 17.09
C PRO A 85 25.76 -4.75 16.79
N ASP A 86 25.00 -5.34 17.69
CA ASP A 86 24.36 -6.66 17.56
C ASP A 86 23.39 -6.73 16.36
N LEU A 87 22.80 -5.59 15.98
CA LEU A 87 21.89 -5.47 14.85
C LEU A 87 22.55 -4.85 13.60
N ALA A 88 23.88 -4.65 13.61
CA ALA A 88 24.57 -3.89 12.57
C ALA A 88 24.32 -4.44 11.16
N SER A 89 24.38 -5.77 10.97
CA SER A 89 24.11 -6.40 9.69
C SER A 89 22.69 -6.11 9.17
N ALA A 90 21.68 -6.15 10.04
CA ALA A 90 20.30 -5.82 9.67
C ALA A 90 20.15 -4.34 9.28
N TYR A 91 20.83 -3.44 9.98
CA TYR A 91 20.87 -2.03 9.60
C TYR A 91 21.63 -1.77 8.30
N HIS A 92 22.72 -2.49 8.02
CA HIS A 92 23.42 -2.43 6.75
C HIS A 92 22.52 -2.85 5.58
N CYS A 93 21.78 -3.95 5.71
CA CYS A 93 20.78 -4.36 4.71
C CYS A 93 19.75 -3.25 4.49
N LYS A 94 19.16 -2.74 5.57
CA LYS A 94 18.16 -1.67 5.48
C LYS A 94 18.69 -0.38 4.86
N LEU A 95 19.96 -0.05 5.11
CA LEU A 95 20.62 1.10 4.52
C LEU A 95 20.82 0.91 3.01
N ARG A 96 21.23 -0.30 2.60
CA ARG A 96 21.36 -0.70 1.19
C ARG A 96 20.01 -0.58 0.48
N ASP A 97 18.96 -1.17 1.04
CA ASP A 97 17.60 -1.11 0.47
C ASP A 97 17.13 0.35 0.25
N ALA A 98 17.49 1.25 1.18
CA ALA A 98 17.16 2.67 1.06
C ALA A 98 17.90 3.37 -0.08
N TYR A 99 19.15 3.00 -0.38
CA TYR A 99 19.88 3.50 -1.54
C TYR A 99 19.35 2.90 -2.84
N ASP A 100 19.12 1.59 -2.87
CA ASP A 100 18.57 0.89 -4.03
C ASP A 100 17.18 1.44 -4.42
N THR A 101 16.37 1.78 -3.43
CA THR A 101 15.07 2.44 -3.65
C THR A 101 15.25 3.81 -4.29
N ASP A 102 16.16 4.64 -3.77
CA ASP A 102 16.44 5.97 -4.35
C ASP A 102 16.95 5.87 -5.81
N ASP A 103 17.75 4.85 -6.13
CA ASP A 103 18.24 4.61 -7.49
C ASP A 103 17.15 4.11 -8.45
N LYS A 104 16.32 3.16 -8.02
CA LYS A 104 15.17 2.69 -8.82
C LYS A 104 14.19 3.82 -9.13
N LEU A 105 14.01 4.76 -8.21
CA LEU A 105 13.14 5.93 -8.42
C LEU A 105 13.67 6.94 -9.44
N LYS A 106 14.93 6.82 -9.88
CA LYS A 106 15.46 7.61 -11.01
C LYS A 106 15.11 6.98 -12.36
N ASN A 107 14.72 5.71 -12.38
CA ASN A 107 14.40 4.98 -13.60
C ASN A 107 12.90 5.07 -13.91
N ALA A 108 12.54 5.86 -14.92
CA ALA A 108 11.17 6.03 -15.38
C ALA A 108 10.51 4.72 -15.84
N ASP A 109 11.28 3.72 -16.28
CA ASP A 109 10.73 2.42 -16.68
C ASP A 109 10.12 1.66 -15.51
N VAL A 110 10.58 1.91 -14.28
CA VAL A 110 10.00 1.31 -13.07
C VAL A 110 8.57 1.78 -12.90
N LEU A 111 8.33 3.10 -13.00
CA LEU A 111 6.99 3.66 -12.91
C LEU A 111 6.09 3.12 -14.01
N ARG A 112 6.54 3.17 -15.27
CA ARG A 112 5.77 2.70 -16.42
C ARG A 112 5.34 1.24 -16.26
N ARG A 113 6.21 0.37 -15.74
CA ARG A 113 5.86 -1.04 -15.48
C ARG A 113 4.81 -1.15 -14.37
N CYS A 114 4.95 -0.40 -13.29
CA CYS A 114 3.96 -0.37 -12.20
C CYS A 114 2.59 0.12 -12.66
N GLU A 115 2.54 1.17 -13.49
CA GLU A 115 1.32 1.73 -14.08
C GLU A 115 0.66 0.72 -15.02
N ASN A 116 1.41 0.14 -15.95
CA ASN A 116 0.90 -0.87 -16.87
C ASN A 116 0.34 -2.10 -16.14
N HIS A 117 0.99 -2.54 -15.07
CA HIS A 117 0.48 -3.64 -14.25
C HIS A 117 -0.81 -3.23 -13.54
N LEU A 118 -0.87 -2.03 -12.95
CA LEU A 118 -2.07 -1.53 -12.30
C LEU A 118 -3.25 -1.44 -13.27
N VAL A 119 -3.04 -0.90 -14.48
CA VAL A 119 -4.09 -0.79 -15.50
C VAL A 119 -4.66 -2.17 -15.83
N ARG A 120 -3.80 -3.15 -16.13
CA ARG A 120 -4.25 -4.53 -16.41
C ARG A 120 -5.02 -5.13 -15.25
N LEU A 121 -4.52 -4.99 -14.02
CA LEU A 121 -5.19 -5.47 -12.82
C LEU A 121 -6.59 -4.86 -12.69
N LEU A 122 -6.72 -3.54 -12.87
CA LEU A 122 -7.99 -2.84 -12.74
C LEU A 122 -8.96 -3.13 -13.89
N ASP A 123 -8.45 -3.40 -15.10
CA ASP A 123 -9.28 -3.84 -16.22
C ASP A 123 -9.87 -5.23 -15.97
N GLU A 124 -9.10 -6.15 -15.38
CA GLU A 124 -9.63 -7.45 -14.95
C GLU A 124 -10.65 -7.31 -13.81
N VAL A 125 -10.38 -6.42 -12.85
CA VAL A 125 -11.33 -6.11 -11.76
C VAL A 125 -12.63 -5.56 -12.32
N GLU A 126 -12.56 -4.67 -13.30
CA GLU A 126 -13.73 -4.06 -13.93
C GLU A 126 -14.62 -5.08 -14.63
N VAL A 127 -14.01 -6.02 -15.36
CA VAL A 127 -14.74 -7.13 -16.00
C VAL A 127 -15.42 -7.99 -14.93
N LYS A 128 -14.68 -8.40 -13.90
CA LYS A 128 -15.21 -9.30 -12.87
C LYS A 128 -16.34 -8.65 -12.07
N LEU A 129 -16.23 -7.37 -11.74
CA LEU A 129 -17.28 -6.62 -11.03
C LEU A 129 -18.49 -6.30 -11.91
N GLY A 130 -18.38 -6.47 -13.24
CA GLY A 130 -19.52 -6.45 -14.14
C GLY A 130 -20.31 -7.77 -14.15
N GLU A 131 -19.71 -8.86 -13.67
CA GLU A 131 -20.32 -10.19 -13.62
C GLU A 131 -20.89 -10.52 -12.24
N THR A 132 -20.20 -10.11 -11.16
CA THR A 132 -20.53 -10.46 -9.78
C THR A 132 -20.42 -9.26 -8.85
N SER A 133 -21.17 -9.28 -7.73
CA SER A 133 -21.18 -8.16 -6.77
C SER A 133 -19.82 -7.89 -6.10
N TYR A 134 -18.97 -8.90 -5.97
CA TYR A 134 -17.63 -8.84 -5.38
C TYR A 134 -16.62 -9.64 -6.22
N LEU A 135 -15.32 -9.53 -5.93
CA LEU A 135 -14.28 -10.13 -6.79
C LEU A 135 -14.35 -11.66 -6.95
N ALA A 136 -14.84 -12.37 -5.94
CA ALA A 136 -14.90 -13.83 -5.92
C ALA A 136 -16.33 -14.38 -5.80
N GLY A 137 -17.31 -13.62 -6.31
CA GLY A 137 -18.72 -14.01 -6.34
C GLY A 137 -19.65 -12.98 -5.71
N GLU A 138 -20.80 -13.44 -5.21
CA GLU A 138 -21.83 -12.58 -4.63
C GLU A 138 -21.58 -12.15 -3.17
N GLU A 139 -20.59 -12.76 -2.53
CA GLU A 139 -20.26 -12.52 -1.12
C GLU A 139 -18.90 -11.84 -0.96
N PHE A 140 -18.83 -10.91 0.00
CA PHE A 140 -17.59 -10.20 0.32
C PHE A 140 -16.52 -11.16 0.88
N SER A 141 -15.32 -11.14 0.30
CA SER A 141 -14.28 -12.13 0.56
C SER A 141 -12.91 -11.51 0.86
N LEU A 142 -11.90 -12.37 1.04
CA LEU A 142 -10.50 -11.90 1.19
C LEU A 142 -9.96 -11.22 -0.07
N ALA A 143 -10.48 -11.56 -1.27
CA ALA A 143 -10.10 -10.87 -2.50
C ALA A 143 -10.42 -9.36 -2.40
N ASP A 144 -11.61 -9.03 -1.89
CA ASP A 144 -12.03 -7.65 -1.66
C ASP A 144 -11.17 -6.97 -0.61
N VAL A 145 -10.87 -7.68 0.50
CA VAL A 145 -10.02 -7.15 1.58
C VAL A 145 -8.65 -6.70 1.06
N VAL A 146 -8.08 -7.40 0.07
CA VAL A 146 -6.77 -7.04 -0.49
C VAL A 146 -6.87 -5.99 -1.62
N LEU A 147 -7.99 -5.92 -2.35
CA LEU A 147 -8.23 -4.88 -3.36
C LEU A 147 -8.45 -3.50 -2.71
N ILE A 148 -9.17 -3.44 -1.59
CA ILE A 148 -9.57 -2.18 -0.95
C ILE A 148 -8.38 -1.25 -0.65
N PRO A 149 -7.25 -1.72 -0.08
CA PRO A 149 -6.05 -0.90 0.10
C PRO A 149 -5.47 -0.32 -1.20
N VAL A 150 -5.65 -0.99 -2.35
CA VAL A 150 -5.24 -0.48 -3.67
C VAL A 150 -6.10 0.73 -4.03
N LEU A 151 -7.43 0.58 -4.02
CA LEU A 151 -8.37 1.65 -4.36
C LEU A 151 -8.25 2.85 -3.40
N ALA A 152 -8.16 2.58 -2.09
CA ALA A 152 -7.96 3.61 -1.08
C ALA A 152 -6.66 4.43 -1.31
N ARG A 153 -5.62 3.78 -1.83
CA ARG A 153 -4.34 4.44 -2.15
C ARG A 153 -4.44 5.32 -3.38
N LEU A 154 -5.17 4.90 -4.41
CA LEU A 154 -5.41 5.72 -5.61
C LEU A 154 -6.19 6.99 -5.25
N GLN A 155 -7.25 6.85 -4.46
CA GLN A 155 -7.96 7.99 -3.89
C GLN A 155 -7.04 8.89 -3.02
N LEU A 156 -6.20 8.31 -2.17
CA LEU A 156 -5.24 9.09 -1.35
C LEU A 156 -4.28 9.94 -2.21
N LEU A 157 -3.89 9.40 -3.36
CA LEU A 157 -3.02 10.02 -4.35
C LEU A 157 -3.74 11.01 -5.27
N ASN A 158 -5.07 11.14 -5.13
CA ASN A 158 -5.95 11.89 -6.03
C ASN A 158 -5.90 11.37 -7.47
N LEU A 159 -5.83 10.05 -7.64
CA LEU A 159 -5.81 9.35 -8.92
C LEU A 159 -7.12 8.56 -9.16
N GLU A 160 -8.16 8.87 -8.38
CA GLU A 160 -9.45 8.19 -8.47
C GLU A 160 -10.13 8.38 -9.82
N ASP A 161 -10.02 9.56 -10.44
CA ASP A 161 -10.63 9.81 -11.75
C ASP A 161 -10.01 8.94 -12.85
N GLU A 162 -8.68 8.82 -12.84
CA GLU A 162 -7.92 8.10 -13.87
C GLU A 162 -8.04 6.58 -13.75
N TYR A 163 -8.09 6.05 -12.53
CA TYR A 163 -8.00 4.60 -12.30
C TYR A 163 -9.30 3.97 -11.81
N ILE A 164 -10.17 4.73 -11.14
CA ILE A 164 -11.41 4.20 -10.55
C ILE A 164 -12.62 4.69 -11.33
N ASN A 165 -12.83 6.01 -11.45
CA ASN A 165 -14.03 6.58 -12.05
C ASN A 165 -14.08 6.38 -13.57
N SER A 166 -12.96 6.06 -14.21
CA SER A 166 -12.89 5.62 -15.60
C SER A 166 -13.45 4.21 -15.83
N ARG A 167 -13.79 3.47 -14.76
CA ARG A 167 -14.21 2.07 -14.75
C ARG A 167 -15.54 1.96 -13.97
N PRO A 168 -16.71 1.98 -14.65
CA PRO A 168 -18.00 2.15 -13.98
C PRO A 168 -18.31 1.09 -12.92
N ASN A 169 -18.07 -0.20 -13.18
CA ASN A 169 -18.36 -1.26 -12.20
C ASN A 169 -17.47 -1.12 -10.96
N THR A 170 -16.19 -0.77 -11.18
CA THR A 170 -15.22 -0.51 -10.12
C THR A 170 -15.59 0.73 -9.30
N ALA A 171 -16.09 1.78 -9.95
CA ALA A 171 -16.55 3.00 -9.29
C ALA A 171 -17.77 2.73 -8.38
N ASP A 172 -18.76 2.01 -8.89
CA ASP A 172 -19.95 1.62 -8.14
C ASP A 172 -19.59 0.71 -6.95
N TYR A 173 -18.76 -0.31 -7.19
CA TYR A 173 -18.20 -1.15 -6.14
C TYR A 173 -17.48 -0.32 -5.07
N TRP A 174 -16.66 0.66 -5.49
CA TRP A 174 -15.93 1.52 -4.56
C TRP A 174 -16.87 2.36 -3.69
N MET A 175 -17.97 2.85 -4.25
CA MET A 175 -19.02 3.53 -3.49
C MET A 175 -19.64 2.61 -2.44
N LEU A 176 -19.99 1.37 -2.81
CA LEU A 176 -20.57 0.39 -1.89
C LEU A 176 -19.63 0.04 -0.74
N VAL A 177 -18.36 -0.24 -1.05
CA VAL A 177 -17.34 -0.58 -0.05
C VAL A 177 -17.14 0.56 0.96
N LYS A 178 -17.09 1.80 0.51
CA LYS A 178 -16.92 2.97 1.39
C LYS A 178 -18.03 3.11 2.42
N GLN A 179 -19.22 2.56 2.15
CA GLN A 179 -20.33 2.60 3.11
C GLN A 179 -20.19 1.59 4.25
N ARG A 180 -19.37 0.54 4.08
CA ARG A 180 -19.23 -0.54 5.06
C ARG A 180 -18.70 -0.02 6.41
N PRO A 181 -19.28 -0.45 7.55
CA PRO A 181 -18.78 -0.07 8.88
C PRO A 181 -17.31 -0.43 9.11
N SER A 182 -16.86 -1.57 8.58
CA SER A 182 -15.47 -2.01 8.65
C SER A 182 -14.52 -1.05 7.92
N TYR A 183 -14.88 -0.62 6.71
CA TYR A 183 -14.11 0.37 5.95
C TYR A 183 -14.01 1.69 6.71
N LYS A 184 -15.15 2.24 7.15
CA LYS A 184 -15.19 3.50 7.92
C LYS A 184 -14.33 3.41 9.17
N LYS A 185 -14.33 2.25 9.86
CA LYS A 185 -13.56 2.00 11.09
C LYS A 185 -12.05 1.94 10.85
N VAL A 186 -11.59 1.25 9.81
CA VAL A 186 -10.17 0.94 9.61
C VAL A 186 -9.48 1.93 8.68
N ILE A 187 -10.17 2.36 7.63
CA ILE A 187 -9.60 3.20 6.56
C ILE A 187 -10.18 4.61 6.64
N GLY A 188 -11.49 4.79 6.48
CA GLY A 188 -12.13 6.11 6.40
C GLY A 188 -11.69 7.10 7.49
N ARG A 189 -11.64 6.66 8.76
CA ARG A 189 -11.18 7.47 9.91
C ARG A 189 -9.85 8.22 9.71
N TYR A 190 -8.93 7.68 8.92
CA TYR A 190 -7.58 8.25 8.72
C TYR A 190 -7.49 9.08 7.44
N PHE A 191 -8.38 8.84 6.48
CA PHE A 191 -8.31 9.43 5.14
C PHE A 191 -9.30 10.58 4.91
N ASP A 192 -10.20 10.82 5.86
CA ASP A 192 -11.16 11.92 5.78
C ASP A 192 -10.56 13.29 6.18
N GLY A 193 -10.66 14.24 5.24
CA GLY A 193 -10.48 15.69 5.34
C GLY A 193 -9.61 16.22 6.49
N TRP A 194 -10.24 16.55 7.63
CA TRP A 194 -9.60 17.23 8.76
C TRP A 194 -8.62 16.33 9.54
N LYS A 195 -8.99 15.06 9.74
CA LYS A 195 -8.15 14.10 10.50
C LYS A 195 -6.91 13.71 9.70
N ARG A 196 -7.03 13.64 8.37
CA ARG A 196 -5.90 13.54 7.44
C ARG A 196 -4.90 14.67 7.71
N ARG A 197 -5.31 15.93 7.61
CA ARG A 197 -4.43 17.09 7.85
C ARG A 197 -3.76 17.06 9.24
N LYS A 198 -4.51 16.78 10.31
CA LYS A 198 -3.99 16.73 11.69
C LYS A 198 -2.90 15.68 11.88
N THR A 199 -3.14 14.46 11.39
CA THR A 199 -2.16 13.35 11.47
C THR A 199 -0.88 13.69 10.70
N LEU A 200 -1.04 14.28 9.51
CA LEU A 200 0.08 14.62 8.65
C LEU A 200 0.95 15.73 9.25
N LEU A 201 0.33 16.78 9.80
CA LEU A 201 1.02 17.89 10.46
C LEU A 201 1.79 17.42 11.69
N LYS A 202 1.16 16.61 12.57
CA LYS A 202 1.81 16.10 13.79
C LYS A 202 3.10 15.34 13.46
N THR A 203 3.04 14.44 12.48
CA THR A 203 4.20 13.63 12.10
C THR A 203 5.25 14.47 11.38
N TRP A 204 4.86 15.43 10.55
CA TRP A 204 5.82 16.34 9.91
C TRP A 204 6.55 17.22 10.94
N CYS A 205 5.82 17.79 11.90
CA CYS A 205 6.41 18.53 13.02
C CYS A 205 7.38 17.65 13.81
N PHE A 206 6.99 16.41 14.12
CA PHE A 206 7.85 15.46 14.84
C PHE A 206 9.17 15.18 14.10
N ILE A 207 9.11 14.88 12.79
CA ILE A 207 10.31 14.63 11.99
C ILE A 207 11.17 15.89 11.90
N ARG A 208 10.56 17.08 11.71
CA ARG A 208 11.28 18.35 11.62
C ARG A 208 11.99 18.69 12.94
N ILE A 209 11.31 18.54 14.07
CA ILE A 209 11.87 18.76 15.41
C ILE A 209 13.04 17.80 15.66
N ARG A 210 12.86 16.50 15.41
CA ARG A 210 13.94 15.51 15.57
C ARG A 210 15.14 15.80 14.68
N SER A 211 14.88 16.19 13.43
CA SER A 211 15.93 16.57 12.48
C SER A 211 16.71 17.80 12.94
N MET A 212 16.02 18.84 13.43
CA MET A 212 16.63 20.05 14.00
C MET A 212 17.48 19.75 15.24
N LEU A 213 16.97 18.89 16.13
CA LEU A 213 17.67 18.50 17.36
C LEU A 213 18.76 17.43 17.13
N ARG A 214 18.99 17.00 15.87
CA ARG A 214 19.87 15.89 15.49
C ARG A 214 19.61 14.60 16.29
N LYS A 215 18.37 14.41 16.74
CA LYS A 215 17.91 13.20 17.44
C LYS A 215 17.42 12.21 16.41
N TYR A 216 18.33 11.35 15.94
CA TYR A 216 18.04 10.35 14.92
C TYR A 216 17.63 9.02 15.54
#